data_AF-A0A0N1ICT5-F1
#
_entry.id   AF-A0A0N1ICT5-F1
#
_cell.length_a   1.000
_cell.length_b   1.000
_cell.length_c   1.000
_cell.angle_alpha   90.00
_cell.angle_beta   90.00
_cell.angle_gamma   90.00
#
_symmetry.space_group_name_H-M   'P 1'
#
loop_
_entity.id
_entity.type
_entity.pdbx_description
1 polymer ?
#
loop_
_entity_poly.entity_id
_entity_poly.type
_entity_poly.pdbx_seq_one_letter_code
_entity_poly.pdbx_strand_id
1 'polypeptide(L)'
;MWSHLERGSSPVDWCESNYSISPVIAEFFNTVTNIIFFLFPPVLIHLFQEYSKFVNPAINVLWVLLMVVGLSSAYFHATLSLVGQLLDELAILWVFMAAFAMFFPKRYFPKFMGGNRYVHFYLQSYVVVYFIVLL
;
A
#
# COMPACT_ATOMS: atom_id res chain seq x y z
N MET A 1 -13.21 -6.31 -21.93
CA MET A 1 -13.20 -5.22 -20.92
C MET A 1 -13.22 -5.78 -19.50
N TRP A 2 -14.10 -6.74 -19.18
CA TRP A 2 -14.23 -7.29 -17.82
C TRP A 2 -13.26 -8.44 -17.45
N SER A 3 -12.52 -8.98 -18.42
CA SER A 3 -11.61 -10.11 -18.23
C SER A 3 -10.54 -9.89 -17.16
N HIS A 4 -10.12 -8.64 -16.91
CA HIS A 4 -9.13 -8.30 -15.88
C HIS A 4 -9.70 -8.28 -14.46
N LEU A 5 -11.03 -8.26 -14.33
CA LEU A 5 -11.75 -8.37 -13.05
C LEU A 5 -12.13 -9.81 -12.74
N GLU A 6 -11.98 -10.73 -13.71
CA GLU A 6 -12.28 -12.14 -13.51
C GLU A 6 -11.33 -12.74 -12.48
N ARG A 7 -11.84 -13.73 -11.73
CA ARG A 7 -11.03 -14.46 -10.76
C ARG A 7 -9.95 -15.27 -11.48
N GLY A 8 -8.76 -15.31 -10.92
CA GLY A 8 -7.60 -15.98 -11.53
C GLY A 8 -7.09 -15.31 -12.80
N SER A 9 -7.46 -14.05 -13.07
CA SER A 9 -6.94 -13.30 -14.23
C SER A 9 -5.56 -12.70 -14.00
N SER A 10 -5.06 -12.70 -12.75
CA SER A 10 -3.69 -12.30 -12.45
C SER A 10 -2.70 -13.32 -13.06
N PRO A 11 -1.60 -12.86 -13.67
CA PRO A 11 -0.52 -13.74 -14.11
C PRO A 11 0.33 -14.27 -12.94
N VAL A 12 0.12 -13.77 -11.72
CA VAL A 12 0.87 -14.12 -10.51
C VAL A 12 0.00 -15.01 -9.62
N ASP A 13 0.57 -16.13 -9.21
CA ASP A 13 -0.01 -17.07 -8.25
C ASP A 13 1.09 -17.39 -7.21
N TRP A 14 0.72 -17.47 -5.93
CA TRP A 14 1.70 -17.74 -4.87
C TRP A 14 1.73 -19.24 -4.54
N CYS A 15 2.45 -19.61 -3.48
CA CYS A 15 2.65 -21.01 -3.14
C CYS A 15 1.43 -21.67 -2.46
N GLU A 16 0.43 -20.90 -2.03
CA GLU A 16 -0.75 -21.43 -1.34
C GLU A 16 -1.68 -22.11 -2.35
N SER A 17 -2.20 -23.29 -2.00
CA SER A 17 -3.11 -24.01 -2.90
C SER A 17 -4.48 -23.35 -3.00
N ASN A 18 -4.86 -23.01 -4.23
CA ASN A 18 -6.11 -22.34 -4.55
C ASN A 18 -7.37 -23.14 -4.18
N TYR A 19 -8.30 -22.48 -3.49
CA TYR A 19 -9.59 -23.00 -3.03
C TYR A 19 -9.52 -24.25 -2.14
N SER A 20 -8.37 -24.48 -1.49
CA SER A 20 -8.13 -25.67 -0.67
C SER A 20 -8.96 -25.70 0.63
N ILE A 21 -9.23 -24.53 1.22
CA ILE A 21 -9.99 -24.38 2.48
C ILE A 21 -11.42 -23.86 2.25
N SER A 22 -11.61 -22.97 1.27
CA SER A 22 -12.89 -22.32 0.98
C SER A 22 -13.15 -22.29 -0.52
N PRO A 23 -14.37 -22.58 -1.00
CA PRO A 23 -14.70 -22.50 -2.42
C PRO A 23 -14.83 -21.04 -2.92
N VAL A 24 -14.79 -20.05 -2.02
CA VAL A 24 -14.99 -18.63 -2.36
C VAL A 24 -13.70 -17.82 -2.27
N ILE A 25 -12.70 -18.28 -1.53
CA ILE A 25 -11.42 -17.59 -1.32
C ILE A 25 -10.33 -18.44 -1.94
N ALA A 26 -9.59 -17.89 -2.92
CA ALA A 26 -8.53 -18.61 -3.61
C ALA A 26 -7.41 -19.00 -2.63
N GLU A 27 -6.72 -18.03 -2.03
CA GLU A 27 -5.66 -18.28 -1.05
C GLU A 27 -6.13 -17.88 0.36
N PHE A 28 -6.56 -18.85 1.15
CA PHE A 28 -7.26 -18.59 2.41
C PHE A 28 -6.36 -17.96 3.47
N PHE A 29 -5.18 -18.52 3.70
CA PHE A 29 -4.26 -18.01 4.71
C PHE A 29 -3.66 -16.67 4.30
N ASN A 30 -3.28 -16.49 3.03
CA ASN A 30 -2.84 -15.20 2.51
C ASN A 30 -3.94 -14.13 2.62
N THR A 31 -5.21 -14.49 2.42
CA THR A 31 -6.33 -13.55 2.62
C THR A 31 -6.54 -13.18 4.10
N VAL A 32 -6.62 -14.17 5.00
CA VAL A 32 -6.97 -13.95 6.40
C VAL A 32 -5.85 -13.23 7.15
N THR A 33 -4.59 -13.55 6.87
CA THR A 33 -3.45 -12.88 7.50
C THR A 33 -3.42 -11.39 7.19
N ASN A 34 -3.91 -10.97 6.02
CA ASN A 34 -3.98 -9.55 5.63
C ASN A 34 -4.99 -8.72 6.44
N ILE A 35 -5.96 -9.35 7.11
CA ILE A 35 -6.95 -8.65 7.96
C ILE A 35 -6.25 -7.89 9.11
N ILE A 36 -5.09 -8.36 9.57
CA ILE A 36 -4.35 -7.68 10.65
C ILE A 36 -3.91 -6.27 10.23
N PHE A 37 -3.55 -6.07 8.96
CA PHE A 37 -3.17 -4.77 8.43
C PHE A 37 -4.35 -3.80 8.36
N PHE A 38 -5.59 -4.29 8.37
CA PHE A 38 -6.78 -3.45 8.45
C PHE A 38 -7.15 -3.12 9.91
N LEU A 39 -7.07 -4.09 10.82
CA LEU A 39 -7.53 -3.93 12.21
C LEU A 39 -6.51 -3.28 13.14
N PHE A 40 -5.22 -3.51 12.92
CA PHE A 40 -4.18 -3.04 13.82
C PHE A 40 -3.92 -1.53 13.72
N PRO A 41 -3.92 -0.88 12.54
CA PRO A 41 -3.63 0.56 12.45
C PRO A 41 -4.56 1.47 13.25
N PRO A 42 -5.90 1.27 13.31
CA PRO A 42 -6.77 2.05 14.19
C PRO A 42 -6.35 2.00 15.67
N VAL A 43 -5.94 0.82 16.15
CA VAL A 43 -5.43 0.63 17.52
C VAL A 43 -4.13 1.42 17.71
N LEU A 44 -3.22 1.36 16.73
CA LEU A 44 -1.95 2.09 16.78
C LEU A 44 -2.12 3.61 16.67
N ILE A 45 -3.06 4.11 15.87
CA ILE A 45 -3.41 5.53 15.80
C ILE A 45 -3.85 6.02 17.18
N HIS A 46 -4.71 5.25 17.86
CA HIS A 46 -5.18 5.58 19.19
C HIS A 46 -4.04 5.54 20.23
N LEU A 47 -3.25 4.46 20.23
CA LEU A 47 -2.17 4.26 21.20
C LEU A 47 -1.04 5.29 21.05
N PHE A 48 -0.71 5.67 19.82
CA PHE A 48 0.38 6.60 19.49
C PHE A 48 -0.09 8.03 19.17
N GLN A 49 -1.31 8.41 19.55
CA GLN A 49 -1.87 9.73 19.24
C GLN A 49 -1.01 10.90 19.75
N GLU A 50 -0.41 10.79 20.94
CA GLU A 50 0.41 11.86 21.53
C GLU A 50 1.75 11.98 20.80
N TYR A 51 2.36 10.85 20.43
CA TYR A 51 3.55 10.83 19.60
C TYR A 51 3.30 11.46 18.22
N SER A 52 2.16 11.13 17.60
CA SER A 52 1.75 11.69 16.31
C SER A 52 1.58 13.21 16.38
N LYS A 53 0.91 13.74 17.43
CA LYS A 53 0.77 15.19 17.65
C LYS A 53 2.12 15.89 17.85
N PHE A 54 3.04 15.26 18.58
CA PHE A 54 4.34 15.84 18.91
C PHE A 54 5.33 15.83 17.74
N VAL A 55 5.46 14.71 17.03
CA VAL A 55 6.47 14.54 15.96
C VAL A 55 5.94 15.02 14.62
N ASN A 56 4.86 14.40 14.13
CA ASN A 56 4.24 14.74 12.85
C ASN A 56 2.87 14.03 12.72
N PRO A 57 1.75 14.78 12.70
CA PRO A 57 0.42 14.20 12.52
C PRO A 57 0.25 13.41 11.22
N ALA A 58 1.07 13.70 10.21
CA ALA A 58 1.06 12.99 8.93
C ALA A 58 1.36 11.49 9.07
N ILE A 59 1.97 11.03 10.18
CA ILE A 59 2.18 9.60 10.46
C ILE A 59 0.86 8.83 10.42
N ASN A 60 -0.25 9.46 10.79
CA ASN A 60 -1.59 8.84 10.72
C ASN A 60 -2.01 8.51 9.28
N VAL A 61 -1.47 9.21 8.27
CA VAL A 61 -1.68 8.87 6.85
C VAL A 61 -1.05 7.51 6.53
N LEU A 62 0.12 7.19 7.10
CA LEU A 62 0.74 5.88 6.90
C LEU A 62 -0.10 4.75 7.50
N TRP A 63 -0.68 4.99 8.68
CA TRP A 63 -1.59 4.03 9.30
C TRP A 63 -2.83 3.78 8.44
N VAL A 64 -3.44 4.82 7.89
CA VAL A 64 -4.59 4.70 6.98
C VAL A 64 -4.19 3.99 5.68
N LEU A 65 -3.06 4.34 5.07
CA LEU A 65 -2.58 3.67 3.86
C LEU A 65 -2.28 2.19 4.11
N LEU A 66 -1.79 1.81 5.30
CA LEU A 66 -1.59 0.41 5.66
C LEU A 66 -2.91 -0.38 5.74
N MET A 67 -4.00 0.27 6.15
CA MET A 67 -5.34 -0.34 6.07
C MET A 67 -5.76 -0.57 4.62
N VAL A 68 -5.46 0.37 3.72
CA VAL A 68 -5.73 0.20 2.28
C VAL A 68 -4.95 -0.98 1.72
N VAL A 69 -3.66 -1.13 2.08
CA VAL A 69 -2.85 -2.31 1.72
C VAL A 69 -3.48 -3.61 2.22
N GLY A 70 -3.90 -3.66 3.49
CA GLY A 70 -4.56 -4.86 4.02
C GLY A 70 -5.83 -5.25 3.25
N LEU A 71 -6.65 -4.27 2.87
CA LEU A 71 -7.87 -4.49 2.09
C LEU A 71 -7.56 -4.92 0.65
N SER A 72 -6.62 -4.25 -0.03
CA SER A 72 -6.23 -4.58 -1.40
C SER A 72 -5.58 -5.96 -1.49
N SER A 73 -4.68 -6.28 -0.56
CA SER A 73 -3.99 -7.58 -0.52
C SER A 73 -4.96 -8.71 -0.19
N ALA A 74 -5.85 -8.52 0.78
CA ALA A 74 -6.90 -9.50 1.06
C ALA A 74 -7.83 -9.70 -0.15
N TYR A 75 -8.18 -8.64 -0.88
CA TYR A 75 -9.00 -8.76 -2.10
C TYR A 75 -8.24 -9.48 -3.23
N PHE A 76 -6.95 -9.18 -3.41
CA PHE A 76 -6.09 -9.86 -4.38
C PHE A 76 -6.02 -11.35 -4.06
N HIS A 77 -5.61 -11.76 -2.86
CA HIS A 77 -5.48 -13.16 -2.49
C HIS A 77 -6.82 -13.92 -2.47
N ALA A 78 -7.93 -13.23 -2.21
CA ALA A 78 -9.25 -13.85 -2.29
C ALA A 78 -9.71 -14.14 -3.73
N THR A 79 -9.27 -13.33 -4.71
CA THR A 79 -9.78 -13.37 -6.09
C THR A 79 -8.76 -13.82 -7.13
N LEU A 80 -7.47 -13.63 -6.87
CA LEU A 80 -6.36 -13.67 -7.83
C LEU A 80 -6.69 -12.91 -9.13
N SER A 81 -7.37 -11.77 -9.02
CA SER A 81 -7.70 -10.92 -10.17
C SER A 81 -6.56 -9.97 -10.51
N LEU A 82 -6.36 -9.66 -11.79
CA LEU A 82 -5.34 -8.69 -12.21
C LEU A 82 -5.61 -7.31 -11.61
N VAL A 83 -6.86 -6.87 -11.55
CA VAL A 83 -7.21 -5.61 -10.87
C VAL A 83 -6.85 -5.66 -9.38
N GLY A 84 -7.11 -6.79 -8.70
CA GLY A 84 -6.71 -6.97 -7.31
C GLY A 84 -5.19 -6.82 -7.13
N GLN A 85 -4.41 -7.46 -8.01
CA GLN A 85 -2.95 -7.35 -8.00
C GLN A 85 -2.50 -5.90 -8.15
N LEU A 86 -3.00 -5.19 -9.15
CA LEU A 86 -2.63 -3.79 -9.41
C LEU A 86 -3.01 -2.88 -8.24
N LEU A 87 -4.18 -3.10 -7.62
CA LEU A 87 -4.60 -2.36 -6.43
C LEU A 87 -3.65 -2.60 -5.25
N ASP A 88 -3.20 -3.85 -5.05
CA ASP A 88 -2.30 -4.18 -3.95
C ASP A 88 -0.91 -3.56 -4.13
N GLU A 89 -0.32 -3.75 -5.31
CA GLU A 89 0.98 -3.16 -5.65
C GLU A 89 0.94 -1.63 -5.59
N LEU A 90 -0.12 -0.99 -6.07
CA LEU A 90 -0.29 0.46 -6.03
C LEU A 90 -0.45 0.98 -4.59
N ALA A 91 -1.20 0.28 -3.73
CA ALA A 91 -1.37 0.66 -2.34
C ALA A 91 -0.03 0.62 -1.58
N ILE A 92 0.79 -0.40 -1.83
CA ILE A 92 2.15 -0.51 -1.26
C ILE A 92 3.02 0.66 -1.72
N LEU A 93 2.99 1.02 -3.01
CA LEU A 93 3.72 2.17 -3.53
C LEU A 93 3.28 3.49 -2.88
N TRP A 94 1.99 3.66 -2.59
CA TRP A 94 1.50 4.84 -1.85
C TRP A 94 2.06 4.93 -0.43
N VAL A 95 2.16 3.80 0.28
CA VAL A 95 2.81 3.76 1.61
C VAL A 95 4.27 4.18 1.51
N PHE A 96 5.03 3.62 0.56
CA PHE A 96 6.43 3.98 0.36
C PHE A 96 6.60 5.46 0.00
N MET A 97 5.73 6.01 -0.85
CA MET A 97 5.76 7.42 -1.22
C MET A 97 5.50 8.33 -0.03
N ALA A 98 4.45 8.07 0.74
CA ALA A 98 4.14 8.84 1.94
C ALA A 98 5.26 8.74 2.99
N ALA A 99 5.84 7.56 3.18
CA ALA A 99 6.92 7.34 4.14
C ALA A 99 8.19 8.09 3.73
N PHE A 100 8.57 8.04 2.45
CA PHE A 100 9.74 8.74 1.94
C PHE A 100 9.54 10.26 2.01
N ALA A 101 8.37 10.77 1.60
CA ALA A 101 8.07 12.20 1.70
C ALA A 101 8.14 12.74 3.14
N MET A 102 7.75 11.91 4.12
CA MET A 102 7.73 12.26 5.53
C MET A 102 9.10 12.12 6.20
N PHE A 103 9.75 10.97 6.05
CA PHE A 103 10.94 10.59 6.80
C PHE A 103 12.25 10.88 6.07
N PHE A 104 12.24 11.20 4.77
CA PHE A 104 13.48 11.50 4.05
C PHE A 104 14.19 12.72 4.67
N PRO A 105 15.48 12.59 5.07
CA PRO A 105 16.19 13.66 5.74
C PRO A 105 16.41 14.87 4.82
N LYS A 106 16.03 16.06 5.29
CA LYS A 106 16.21 17.32 4.54
C LYS A 106 17.65 17.59 4.11
N ARG A 107 18.64 17.07 4.85
CA ARG A 107 20.08 17.21 4.50
C ARG A 107 20.45 16.64 3.13
N TYR A 108 19.66 15.68 2.65
CA TYR A 108 19.88 15.03 1.35
C TYR A 108 19.01 15.63 0.24
N PHE A 109 18.23 16.68 0.52
CA PHE A 109 17.43 17.32 -0.50
C PHE A 109 18.38 18.05 -1.47
N PRO A 110 18.23 17.85 -2.80
CA PRO A 110 18.80 18.73 -3.80
C PRO A 110 18.66 20.22 -3.45
N LYS A 111 19.74 20.98 -3.65
CA LYS A 111 19.81 22.41 -3.27
C LYS A 111 18.69 23.25 -3.87
N PHE A 112 18.24 22.93 -5.09
CA PHE A 112 17.17 23.66 -5.78
C PHE A 112 15.80 23.56 -5.08
N MET A 113 15.58 22.53 -4.24
CA MET A 113 14.30 22.37 -3.52
C MET A 113 14.19 23.26 -2.28
N GLY A 114 15.28 23.89 -1.83
CA GLY A 114 15.27 24.74 -0.63
C GLY A 114 14.76 24.05 0.64
N GLY A 115 14.85 22.71 0.73
CA GLY A 115 14.32 21.94 1.87
C GLY A 115 12.79 21.86 1.96
N ASN A 116 12.07 22.21 0.88
CA ASN A 116 10.61 22.18 0.83
C ASN A 116 10.10 20.73 0.66
N ARG A 117 9.39 20.21 1.67
CA ARG A 117 8.84 18.85 1.67
C ARG A 117 7.74 18.64 0.62
N TYR A 118 6.98 19.67 0.27
CA TYR A 118 5.96 19.59 -0.78
C TYR A 118 6.59 19.41 -2.15
N VAL A 119 7.65 20.18 -2.46
CA VAL A 119 8.39 20.04 -3.71
C VAL A 119 9.00 18.63 -3.82
N HIS A 120 9.57 18.11 -2.73
CA HIS A 120 10.07 16.74 -2.67
C HIS A 120 8.96 15.70 -2.94
N PHE A 121 7.78 15.86 -2.33
CA PHE A 121 6.64 14.98 -2.57
C PHE A 121 6.16 14.99 -4.03
N TYR A 122 6.05 16.17 -4.66
CA TYR A 122 5.64 16.27 -6.06
C TYR A 122 6.67 15.67 -7.02
N LEU A 123 7.97 15.94 -6.78
CA LEU A 123 9.04 15.37 -7.60
C LEU A 123 9.08 13.85 -7.48
N GLN A 124 8.98 13.33 -6.25
CA GLN A 124 8.90 11.88 -6.03
C GLN A 124 7.70 11.27 -6.74
N SER A 125 6.51 11.85 -6.56
CA SER A 125 5.28 11.37 -7.20
C SER A 125 5.42 11.36 -8.72
N TYR A 126 6.00 12.41 -9.30
CA TYR A 126 6.27 12.49 -10.74
C TYR A 126 7.22 11.38 -11.21
N VAL A 127 8.33 11.15 -10.49
CA VAL A 127 9.30 10.10 -10.82
C VAL A 127 8.64 8.72 -10.77
N VAL A 128 7.87 8.42 -9.71
CA VAL A 128 7.18 7.13 -9.57
C VAL A 128 6.17 6.92 -10.68
N VAL A 129 5.31 7.91 -10.97
CA VAL A 129 4.33 7.82 -12.06
C VAL A 129 5.02 7.65 -13.41
N TYR A 130 6.11 8.38 -13.66
CA TYR A 130 6.90 8.24 -14.88
C TYR A 130 7.44 6.82 -15.05
N PHE A 131 7.98 6.21 -13.99
CA PHE A 131 8.42 4.81 -14.03
C PHE A 131 7.27 3.83 -14.26
N ILE A 132 6.13 4.00 -13.58
CA ILE A 132 4.96 3.12 -13.74
C ILE A 132 4.42 3.18 -15.18
N VAL A 133 4.41 4.35 -15.81
CA VAL A 133 3.89 4.53 -17.19
C VAL A 133 4.86 4.00 -18.25
N LEU A 134 6.14 3.90 -17.95
CA LEU A 134 7.18 3.44 -18.89
C LEU A 134 7.56 1.96 -18.77
N LEU A 135 7.12 1.29 -17.71
CA LEU A 135 7.24 -0.16 -17.55
C LEU A 135 6.07 -0.87 -18.24
#